data_AF-A0A9D9I724-F1
#
_entry.id   AF-A0A9D9I724-F1
#
_cell.length_a   1.000
_cell.length_b   1.000
_cell.length_c   1.000
_cell.angle_alpha   90.00
_cell.angle_beta   90.00
_cell.angle_gamma   90.00
#
_symmetry.space_group_name_H-M   'P 1'
#
loop_
_entity.id
_entity.type
_entity.pdbx_description
1 polymer ?
#
loop_
_entity_poly.entity_id
_entity_poly.type
_entity_poly.pdbx_seq_one_letter_code
_entity_poly.pdbx_strand_id
1 'polypeptide(L)' 'MIDLTGQRFGRLTVIAPAEDCDKEHFYPWKVRCDCGTVFTVSRYNLASGNTRSCGCLRREMLKNRRNRKRHE' A
#
# COMPACT_ATOMS: atom_id res chain seq x y z
N MET A 1 -4.78 22.37 -0.97
CA MET A 1 -4.73 20.88 -1.09
C MET A 1 -3.27 20.50 -1.29
N ILE A 2 -2.76 19.52 -0.54
CA ILE A 2 -1.39 19.02 -0.74
C ILE A 2 -1.47 17.94 -1.80
N ASP A 3 -0.90 18.20 -2.97
CA ASP A 3 -0.80 17.21 -4.03
C ASP A 3 0.32 16.22 -3.71
N LEU A 4 -0.06 14.96 -3.51
CA LEU A 4 0.89 13.87 -3.27
C LEU A 4 1.16 13.07 -4.55
N THR A 5 0.58 13.46 -5.69
CA THR A 5 0.74 12.76 -6.97
C THR A 5 2.20 12.64 -7.36
N GLY A 6 2.64 11.43 -7.72
CA GLY A 6 4.04 11.13 -8.02
C GLY A 6 4.94 10.92 -6.80
N GLN A 7 4.47 11.16 -5.58
CA GLN A 7 5.26 10.84 -4.39
C GLN A 7 5.35 9.35 -4.14
N ARG A 8 6.52 8.93 -3.66
CA ARG A 8 6.84 7.53 -3.39
C ARG A 8 7.00 7.29 -1.89
N PHE A 9 6.15 6.41 -1.35
CA PHE A 9 6.15 5.96 0.04
C PHE A 9 6.65 4.52 0.10
N GLY A 10 7.96 4.34 0.28
CA GLY A 10 8.59 3.01 0.28
C GLY A 10 8.47 2.31 -1.08
N ARG A 11 7.61 1.29 -1.18
CA ARG A 11 7.29 0.57 -2.44
C ARG A 11 5.96 1.02 -3.07
N LEU A 12 5.33 2.07 -2.55
CA LEU A 12 4.07 2.63 -3.04
C LEU A 12 4.34 3.94 -3.77
N THR A 13 3.69 4.17 -4.90
CA THR A 13 3.78 5.40 -5.68
C THR A 13 2.38 5.97 -5.84
N VAL A 14 2.16 7.21 -5.42
CA VAL A 14 0.87 7.87 -5.54
C VAL A 14 0.59 8.18 -7.00
N ILE A 15 -0.55 7.71 -7.50
CA ILE A 15 -0.97 7.90 -8.90
C ILE A 15 -1.95 9.06 -9.01
N ALA A 16 -2.91 9.12 -8.09
CA ALA A 16 -3.98 10.12 -8.11
C ALA A 16 -4.67 10.19 -6.74
N PRO A 17 -5.30 11.32 -6.37
CA PRO A 17 -6.27 11.34 -5.29
C PRO A 17 -7.48 10.48 -5.65
N ALA A 18 -8.07 9.81 -4.67
CA ALA A 18 -9.35 9.14 -4.89
C ALA A 18 -10.48 10.17 -4.70
N GLU A 19 -11.41 10.19 -5.66
CA GLU A 19 -12.57 11.09 -5.66
C GLU A 19 -13.62 10.68 -4.62
N ASP A 20 -13.54 9.43 -4.16
CA ASP A 20 -14.41 8.84 -3.16
C ASP A 20 -14.01 9.32 -1.75
N CYS A 21 -14.44 10.52 -1.40
CA CYS A 21 -14.43 11.00 -0.02
C CYS A 21 -15.68 10.48 0.67
N ASP A 22 -15.73 9.18 0.97
CA ASP A 22 -16.79 8.67 1.82
C ASP A 22 -16.63 9.28 3.22
N LYS A 23 -17.78 9.70 3.73
CA LYS A 23 -18.03 10.57 4.89
C LYS A 23 -16.92 10.50 5.96
N GLU A 24 -16.52 11.68 6.42
CA GLU A 24 -15.70 11.91 7.62
C GLU A 24 -14.17 11.91 7.39
N HIS A 25 -13.64 13.01 6.84
CA HIS A 25 -12.25 13.48 6.96
C HIS A 25 -11.11 12.60 6.39
N PHE A 26 -11.40 11.44 5.81
CA PHE A 26 -10.39 10.64 5.14
C PHE A 26 -10.39 10.94 3.64
N TYR A 27 -9.33 11.60 3.16
CA TYR A 27 -9.02 11.72 1.74
C TYR A 27 -8.17 10.52 1.31
N PRO A 28 -8.76 9.46 0.72
CA PRO A 28 -7.99 8.35 0.17
C PRO A 28 -7.16 8.79 -1.05
N TRP A 29 -6.01 8.15 -1.21
CA TRP A 29 -5.12 8.32 -2.35
C TRP A 29 -4.97 6.98 -3.06
N LYS A 30 -5.11 6.98 -4.39
CA LYS A 30 -4.76 5.81 -5.23
C LYS A 30 -3.25 5.73 -5.32
N VAL A 31 -2.71 4.58 -4.92
CA VAL A 31 -1.28 4.27 -5.00
C VAL A 31 -1.06 2.99 -5.78
N ARG A 32 0.06 2.94 -6.50
CA ARG A 32 0.59 1.77 -7.18
C ARG A 32 1.74 1.21 -6.37
N CYS A 33 1.66 -0.07 -6.00
CA CYS A 33 2.80 -0.76 -5.48
C CYS A 33 3.71 -1.26 -6.61
N ASP A 34 5.00 -1.34 -6.31
CA ASP A 34 6.03 -1.96 -7.17
C ASP A 34 5.69 -3.41 -7.57
N CYS A 35 4.91 -4.10 -6.73
CA CYS A 35 4.34 -5.43 -7.01
C CYS A 35 3.34 -5.45 -8.20
N GLY A 36 2.94 -4.27 -8.72
CA GLY A 36 1.91 -4.11 -9.75
C GLY A 36 0.49 -3.91 -9.19
N THR A 37 0.27 -4.12 -7.88
CA THR A 37 -1.04 -3.93 -7.26
C THR A 37 -1.34 -2.44 -7.05
N VAL A 38 -2.51 -2.00 -7.51
CA VAL A 38 -3.05 -0.66 -7.29
C VAL A 38 -4.15 -0.73 -6.24
N PHE A 39 -4.12 0.17 -5.25
CA PHE A 39 -5.13 0.22 -4.19
C PHE A 39 -5.25 1.64 -3.61
N THR A 40 -6.32 1.89 -2.87
CA THR A 40 -6.57 3.16 -2.19
C THR A 40 -6.11 3.10 -0.74
N VAL A 41 -5.47 4.16 -0.27
CA VAL A 41 -4.95 4.26 1.10
C VAL A 41 -5.11 5.69 1.59
N SER A 42 -5.52 5.85 2.84
CA SER A 42 -5.70 7.17 3.46
C SER A 42 -4.37 7.92 3.59
N ARG A 43 -4.41 9.25 3.42
CA ARG A 43 -3.25 10.13 3.65
C ARG A 43 -2.55 9.85 4.99
N TYR A 44 -3.31 9.63 6.05
CA TYR A 44 -2.78 9.33 7.38
C TYR A 44 -1.89 8.08 7.39
N ASN A 45 -2.31 7.02 6.70
CA ASN A 45 -1.57 5.76 6.60
C ASN A 45 -0.28 5.89 5.77
N LEU A 46 -0.28 6.77 4.76
CA LEU A 46 0.93 7.13 4.01
C LEU A 46 1.90 7.93 4.88
N ALA A 47 1.41 8.95 5.57
CA ALA A 47 2.20 9.86 6.39
C ALA A 47 2.79 9.15 7.63
N SER A 48 1.98 8.32 8.30
CA SER A 48 2.42 7.52 9.45
C SER A 48 3.40 6.40 9.05
N GLY A 49 3.44 6.00 7.77
CA GLY A 49 4.30 4.93 7.30
C GLY A 49 3.82 3.52 7.66
N ASN A 50 2.59 3.39 8.18
CA ASN A 50 1.94 2.10 8.44
C ASN A 50 1.76 1.28 7.16
N THR A 51 1.50 1.96 6.03
CA THR A 51 1.28 1.30 4.74
C THR A 51 2.43 1.63 3.78
N ARG A 52 3.39 0.69 3.67
CA ARG A 52 4.58 0.81 2.79
C ARG A 52 4.62 -0.19 1.63
N SER A 53 3.66 -1.12 1.57
CA SER A 53 3.53 -2.12 0.52
C SER A 53 2.11 -2.67 0.43
N CYS A 54 1.76 -3.29 -0.71
CA CYS A 54 0.50 -4.00 -0.95
C CYS A 54 0.34 -5.29 -0.08
N GLY A 55 1.25 -5.55 0.87
CA GLY A 55 1.37 -6.82 1.57
C GLY A 55 2.17 -7.89 0.79
N CYS A 56 2.67 -7.58 -0.41
CA CYS A 56 3.50 -8.46 -1.23
C CYS A 56 4.74 -8.96 -0.47
N LEU A 57 5.44 -8.06 0.21
CA LEU A 57 6.63 -8.38 1.03
C LEU A 57 6.33 -9.45 2.07
N ARG A 58 5.21 -9.30 2.79
CA ARG A 58 4.79 -10.28 3.79
C ARG A 58 4.37 -11.61 3.14
N ARG A 59 3.67 -11.57 2.01
CA ARG A 59 3.30 -12.78 1.25
C ARG A 59 4.52 -13.54 0.72
N GLU A 60 5.53 -12.83 0.23
CA GLU A 60 6.79 -13.40 -0.25
C GLU A 60 7.55 -14.08 0.89
N MET A 61 7.69 -13.40 2.04
CA MET A 61 8.30 -13.98 3.24
C MET A 61 7.55 -15.21 3.76
N LEU A 62 6.21 -15.21 3.72
CA LEU A 62 5.39 -16.35 4.15
C LEU A 62 5.45 -17.54 3.17
N LYS A 63 5.51 -17.28 1.86
CA LYS A 63 5.73 -18.34 0.86
C LYS A 63 7.07 -19.05 1.09
N ASN A 64 8.11 -18.30 1.40
CA ASN A 64 9.43 -18.89 1.65
C ASN A 64 9.48 -19.76 2.93
N ARG A 65 8.55 -19.56 3.88
CA ARG A 65 8.47 -20.36 5.12
C ARG A 65 7.70 -21.69 4.95
N ARG A 66 6.91 -21.86 3.90
CA ARG A 66 6.11 -23.08 3.68
C ARG A 66 6.91 -24.28 3.17
N ASN A 67 8.18 -24.10 2.82
CA ASN A 67 9.07 -25.19 2.38
C ASN A 67 9.80 -25.92 3.54
N ARG A 68 9.40 -25.72 4.80
CA ARG A 68 10.08 -26.36 5.95
C ARG A 68 9.18 -27.16 6.90
N LYS A 69 7.99 -27.61 6.47
CA LYS A 69 7.23 -28.65 7.19
C LYS A 69 6.52 -29.58 6.22
N ARG A 70 7.32 -30.43 5.59
CA ARG A 70 6.92 -31.73 5.06
C ARG A 70 7.95 -32.73 5.57
N HIS A 71 7.68 -33.22 6.77
CA HIS A 71 8.39 -34.26 7.50
C HIS A 71 7.43 -34.54 8.66
N GLU A 72 6.87 -35.72 8.87
CA GLU A 72 6.89 -37.04 8.23
C GLU A 72 5.69 -37.79 8.82
#